data_AF-A0A3M0YF07-F1
#
_entry.id   AF-A0A3M0YF07-F1
#
_cell.length_a   1.000
_cell.length_b   1.000
_cell.length_c   1.000
_cell.angle_alpha   90.00
_cell.angle_beta   90.00
_cell.angle_gamma   90.00
#
_symmetry.space_group_name_H-M   'P 1'
#
loop_
_entity.id
_entity.type
_entity.pdbx_description
1 polymer ?
#
loop_
_entity_poly.entity_id
_entity_poly.type
_entity_poly.pdbx_seq_one_letter_code
_entity_poly.pdbx_strand_id
1 'polypeptide(L)'
;MMAETQQGQGAFAPQRSLLAKLGFGFLDLALLAAAFGGAFWWRFGKLNWPAIEPYVWLYYLSAILLIFFFFHYGLFDNYRYKRPWEIAVAVTWSFLWAALICASVLFLIKGGWYSRLFFLSYFGTGWVLVLAEKLGIKLLYGAYL
;
A
#
# COMPACT_ATOMS: atom_id res chain seq x y z
N MET A 1 -48.05 24.95 3.48
CA MET A 1 -47.89 24.03 4.64
C MET A 1 -48.01 22.64 4.06
N MET A 2 -47.02 21.74 4.05
CA MET A 2 -45.92 21.53 4.98
C MET A 2 -44.63 21.18 4.23
N ALA A 3 -43.51 21.64 4.78
CA ALA A 3 -42.19 21.17 4.43
C ALA A 3 -41.89 19.93 5.28
N GLU A 4 -41.51 18.81 4.65
CA GLU A 4 -40.92 17.67 5.34
C GLU A 4 -39.53 17.40 4.77
N THR A 5 -38.58 17.93 5.53
CA THR A 5 -37.20 17.49 5.73
C THR A 5 -36.96 16.00 5.49
N GLN A 6 -36.19 15.67 4.46
CA GLN A 6 -35.26 14.54 4.50
C GLN A 6 -33.84 15.05 4.20
N GLN A 7 -33.31 15.79 5.18
CA GLN A 7 -31.88 15.87 5.43
C GLN A 7 -31.43 14.46 5.84
N GLY A 8 -31.15 13.63 4.83
CA GLY A 8 -30.45 12.36 5.00
C GLY A 8 -29.07 12.67 5.57
N GLN A 9 -28.98 12.60 6.88
CA GLN A 9 -27.77 12.69 7.67
C GLN A 9 -26.76 11.69 7.09
N GLY A 10 -25.87 12.17 6.23
CA GLY A 10 -24.61 11.52 5.96
C GLY A 10 -23.91 11.41 7.30
N ALA A 11 -23.98 10.23 7.91
CA ALA A 11 -23.25 9.92 9.12
C ALA A 11 -21.79 10.25 8.84
N PHE A 12 -21.32 11.37 9.40
CA PHE A 12 -19.93 11.78 9.33
C PHE A 12 -19.13 10.65 9.98
N ALA A 13 -18.60 9.75 9.15
CA ALA A 13 -17.61 8.78 9.59
C ALA A 13 -16.52 9.59 10.30
N PRO A 14 -16.15 9.27 11.55
CA PRO A 14 -15.15 10.03 12.28
C PRO A 14 -13.86 10.04 11.46
N GLN A 15 -13.57 11.18 10.83
CA GLN A 15 -12.34 11.35 10.05
C GLN A 15 -11.18 11.26 11.03
N ARG A 16 -10.31 10.26 10.85
CA ARG A 16 -9.05 10.19 11.60
C ARG A 16 -8.27 11.48 11.38
N SER A 17 -7.59 11.94 12.43
CA SER A 17 -6.75 13.13 12.35
C SER A 17 -5.73 12.97 11.21
N LEU A 18 -5.43 14.06 10.50
CA LEU A 18 -4.47 14.09 9.42
C LEU A 18 -3.13 13.46 9.83
N LEU A 19 -2.72 13.68 11.08
CA LEU A 19 -1.51 13.15 11.68
C LEU A 19 -1.49 11.61 11.72
N ALA A 20 -2.62 10.98 12.03
CA ALA A 20 -2.74 9.53 12.02
C ALA A 20 -2.68 8.97 10.58
N LYS A 21 -3.31 9.63 9.61
CA LYS A 21 -3.24 9.21 8.19
C LYS A 21 -1.81 9.29 7.66
N LEU A 22 -1.10 10.37 7.99
CA LEU A 22 0.31 10.54 7.66
C LEU A 22 1.17 9.48 8.34
N GLY A 23 0.94 9.20 9.63
CA GLY A 23 1.65 8.15 10.36
C GLY A 23 1.52 6.77 9.72
N PHE A 24 0.31 6.37 9.33
CA PHE A 24 0.09 5.12 8.60
C PHE A 24 0.75 5.13 7.21
N GLY A 25 0.66 6.24 6.48
CA GLY A 25 1.33 6.38 5.18
C GLY A 25 2.86 6.29 5.28
N PHE A 26 3.46 6.86 6.32
CA PHE A 26 4.90 6.72 6.59
C PHE A 26 5.27 5.28 6.95
N LEU A 27 4.44 4.59 7.73
CA LEU A 27 4.64 3.19 8.07
C LEU A 27 4.56 2.30 6.82
N ASP A 28 3.57 2.53 5.94
CA ASP A 28 3.45 1.86 4.64
C ASP A 28 4.71 2.03 3.79
N LEU A 29 5.21 3.27 3.70
CA LEU A 29 6.44 3.58 2.97
C LEU A 29 7.65 2.89 3.58
N ALA A 30 7.77 2.86 4.90
CA ALA A 30 8.86 2.15 5.58
C ALA A 30 8.81 0.64 5.32
N LEU A 31 7.61 0.04 5.32
CA LEU A 31 7.42 -1.38 5.00
C LEU A 31 7.74 -1.66 3.52
N LEU A 32 7.37 -0.77 2.61
CA LEU A 32 7.75 -0.88 1.19
C LEU A 32 9.27 -0.74 1.00
N ALA A 33 9.92 0.17 1.71
CA ALA A 33 11.37 0.33 1.67
C ALA A 33 12.08 -0.91 2.22
N ALA A 34 11.58 -1.48 3.33
CA ALA A 34 12.07 -2.73 3.89
C ALA A 34 11.86 -3.91 2.92
N ALA A 35 10.69 -4.00 2.27
CA ALA A 35 10.42 -5.01 1.24
C ALA A 35 11.36 -4.86 0.04
N PHE A 36 11.61 -3.63 -0.41
CA PHE A 36 12.53 -3.34 -1.51
C PHE A 36 13.96 -3.74 -1.16
N GLY A 37 14.46 -3.29 -0.01
CA GLY A 37 15.80 -3.62 0.46
C GLY A 37 15.99 -5.11 0.73
N GLY A 38 15.00 -5.76 1.35
CA GLY A 38 15.00 -7.19 1.62
C GLY A 38 14.99 -8.03 0.33
N ALA A 39 14.11 -7.70 -0.61
CA ALA A 39 14.07 -8.36 -1.93
C ALA A 39 15.38 -8.14 -2.71
N PHE A 40 15.95 -6.94 -2.62
CA PHE A 40 17.19 -6.61 -3.31
C PHE A 40 18.37 -7.39 -2.73
N TRP A 41 18.51 -7.38 -1.40
CA TRP A 41 19.54 -8.13 -0.68
C TRP A 41 19.42 -9.63 -0.93
N TRP A 42 18.20 -10.19 -0.86
CA TRP A 42 17.94 -11.59 -1.17
C TRP A 42 18.39 -11.96 -2.58
N ARG A 43 18.18 -11.08 -3.56
CA ARG A 43 18.45 -11.39 -4.97
C ARG A 43 19.89 -11.15 -5.39
N PHE A 44 20.51 -10.08 -4.91
CA PHE A 44 21.82 -9.61 -5.36
C PHE A 44 22.93 -9.80 -4.31
N GLY A 45 22.58 -10.15 -3.07
CA GLY A 45 23.52 -10.38 -1.97
C GLY A 45 24.30 -9.14 -1.51
N LYS A 46 24.00 -7.96 -2.08
CA LYS A 46 24.70 -6.69 -1.83
C LYS A 46 23.68 -5.58 -1.67
N LEU A 47 23.94 -4.67 -0.72
CA LEU A 47 23.10 -3.51 -0.45
C LEU A 47 23.92 -2.23 -0.57
N ASN A 48 24.59 -2.05 -1.72
CA ASN A 48 25.39 -0.86 -2.02
C ASN A 48 24.67 0.05 -3.02
N TRP A 49 24.86 1.36 -2.88
CA TRP A 49 24.18 2.36 -3.69
C TRP A 49 24.28 2.15 -5.21
N PRO A 50 25.47 1.84 -5.78
CA PRO A 50 25.59 1.63 -7.24
C PRO A 50 24.79 0.44 -7.77
N ALA A 51 24.51 -0.56 -6.93
CA ALA A 51 23.69 -1.70 -7.34
C ALA A 51 22.19 -1.37 -7.24
N ILE A 52 21.81 -0.54 -6.27
CA ILE A 52 20.42 -0.16 -5.99
C ILE A 52 19.92 0.91 -6.97
N GLU A 53 20.75 1.92 -7.27
CA GLU A 53 20.44 3.07 -8.12
C GLU A 53 19.62 2.73 -9.38
N PRO A 54 19.96 1.68 -10.16
CA PRO A 54 19.24 1.36 -11.40
C PRO A 54 17.81 0.82 -11.19
N TYR A 55 17.41 0.55 -9.95
CA TYR A 55 16.11 0.00 -9.56
C TYR A 55 15.32 0.91 -8.61
N VAL A 56 15.94 1.97 -8.08
CA VAL A 56 15.29 2.92 -7.14
C VAL A 56 14.03 3.55 -7.74
N TRP A 57 14.02 3.82 -9.05
CA TRP A 57 12.85 4.36 -9.74
C TRP A 57 11.59 3.50 -9.54
N LEU A 58 11.76 2.17 -9.43
CA LEU A 58 10.66 1.24 -9.23
C LEU A 58 9.97 1.49 -7.89
N TYR A 59 10.77 1.74 -6.84
CA TYR A 59 10.26 2.08 -5.51
C TYR A 59 9.53 3.43 -5.52
N TYR A 60 10.10 4.46 -6.13
CA TYR A 60 9.43 5.76 -6.18
C TYR A 60 8.10 5.71 -6.94
N LEU A 61 8.07 5.01 -8.07
CA LEU A 61 6.85 4.82 -8.84
C LEU A 61 5.80 4.02 -8.07
N SER A 62 6.18 2.87 -7.51
CA SER A 62 5.24 2.01 -6.76
C SER A 62 4.72 2.69 -5.50
N ALA A 63 5.56 3.43 -4.78
CA ALA A 63 5.18 4.15 -3.57
C ALA A 63 4.08 5.19 -3.84
N ILE A 64 4.26 6.02 -4.88
CA ILE A 64 3.27 7.04 -5.27
C ILE A 64 1.96 6.38 -5.68
N LEU A 65 2.03 5.32 -6.51
CA LEU A 65 0.83 4.60 -6.96
C LEU A 65 0.09 3.94 -5.79
N LEU A 66 0.81 3.27 -4.89
CA LEU A 66 0.19 2.61 -3.74
C LEU A 66 -0.47 3.60 -2.79
N ILE A 67 0.18 4.73 -2.49
CA ILE A 67 -0.42 5.79 -1.68
C ILE A 67 -1.71 6.28 -2.34
N PHE A 68 -1.67 6.56 -3.65
CA PHE A 68 -2.84 6.99 -4.41
C PHE A 68 -3.99 5.97 -4.33
N PHE A 69 -3.72 4.68 -4.56
CA PHE A 69 -4.73 3.64 -4.46
C PHE A 69 -5.23 3.44 -3.02
N PHE A 70 -4.38 3.55 -2.01
CA PHE A 70 -4.80 3.46 -0.61
C PHE A 70 -5.76 4.59 -0.22
N PHE A 71 -5.52 5.82 -0.72
CA PHE A 71 -6.49 6.90 -0.60
C PHE A 71 -7.79 6.58 -1.34
N HIS A 72 -7.71 6.14 -2.60
CA HIS A 72 -8.88 5.83 -3.42
C HIS A 72 -9.77 4.74 -2.80
N TYR A 73 -9.17 3.67 -2.29
CA TYR A 73 -9.90 2.59 -1.62
C TYR A 73 -10.25 2.90 -0.16
N GLY A 74 -9.91 4.08 0.38
CA GLY A 74 -10.25 4.48 1.75
C GLY A 74 -9.56 3.63 2.82
N LEU A 75 -8.33 3.17 2.54
CA LEU A 75 -7.47 2.42 3.46
C LEU A 75 -6.77 3.31 4.51
N PHE A 76 -7.11 4.58 4.63
CA PHE A 76 -6.64 5.45 5.72
C PHE A 76 -7.75 5.88 6.68
N ASP A 77 -9.02 5.82 6.25
CA ASP A 77 -10.13 6.47 6.96
C ASP A 77 -11.14 5.49 7.53
N ASN A 78 -11.49 4.43 6.80
CA ASN A 78 -12.68 3.63 7.07
C ASN A 78 -12.42 2.32 7.82
N TYR A 79 -11.29 2.18 8.53
CA TYR A 79 -10.95 0.95 9.25
C TYR A 79 -12.00 0.49 10.26
N ARG A 80 -12.74 1.43 10.86
CA ARG A 80 -13.76 1.09 11.87
C ARG A 80 -14.89 0.25 11.26
N TYR A 81 -15.39 0.65 10.10
CA TYR A 81 -16.58 0.06 9.49
C TYR A 81 -16.26 -1.08 8.51
N LYS A 82 -15.01 -1.16 8.04
CA LYS A 82 -14.60 -2.22 7.12
C LYS A 82 -14.38 -3.55 7.81
N ARG A 83 -14.82 -4.63 7.17
CA ARG A 83 -14.50 -6.01 7.59
C ARG A 83 -13.03 -6.33 7.28
N PRO A 84 -12.38 -7.26 8.00
CA PRO A 84 -10.99 -7.64 7.71
C PRO A 84 -10.78 -8.10 6.25
N TRP A 85 -11.76 -8.83 5.70
CA TRP A 85 -11.69 -9.29 4.31
C TRP A 85 -11.77 -8.13 3.30
N GLU A 86 -12.53 -7.06 3.58
CA GLU A 86 -12.63 -5.88 2.71
C GLU A 86 -11.32 -5.09 2.69
N ILE A 87 -10.62 -5.04 3.83
CA ILE A 87 -9.28 -4.46 3.93
C ILE A 87 -8.31 -5.29 3.09
N ALA A 88 -8.33 -6.62 3.25
CA ALA A 88 -7.47 -7.52 2.48
C ALA A 88 -7.68 -7.40 0.97
N VAL A 89 -8.94 -7.34 0.53
CA VAL A 89 -9.29 -7.17 -0.88
C VAL A 89 -8.87 -5.80 -1.39
N ALA A 90 -9.09 -4.72 -0.64
CA ALA A 90 -8.66 -3.37 -1.02
C ALA A 90 -7.13 -3.25 -1.14
N VAL A 91 -6.38 -3.81 -0.19
CA VAL A 91 -4.91 -3.85 -0.24
C VAL A 91 -4.45 -4.65 -1.45
N THR A 92 -5.04 -5.82 -1.68
CA THR A 92 -4.69 -6.68 -2.81
C THR A 92 -4.97 -5.99 -4.14
N TRP A 93 -6.12 -5.33 -4.31
CA TRP A 93 -6.41 -4.56 -5.52
C TRP A 93 -5.45 -3.40 -5.74
N SER A 94 -5.11 -2.68 -4.67
CA SER A 94 -4.13 -1.58 -4.74
C SER A 94 -2.76 -2.08 -5.22
N PHE A 95 -2.30 -3.20 -4.68
CA PHE A 95 -1.06 -3.85 -5.11
C PHE A 95 -1.13 -4.39 -6.53
N LEU A 96 -2.26 -4.99 -6.94
CA LEU A 96 -2.44 -5.49 -8.31
C LEU A 96 -2.36 -4.35 -9.33
N TRP A 97 -3.08 -3.24 -9.11
CA TRP A 97 -3.04 -2.10 -10.03
C TRP A 97 -1.67 -1.43 -10.07
N ALA A 98 -1.04 -1.22 -8.91
CA ALA A 98 0.32 -0.69 -8.85
C ALA A 98 1.31 -1.64 -9.55
N ALA A 99 1.18 -2.96 -9.34
CA ALA A 99 2.03 -3.96 -9.97
C ALA A 99 1.84 -3.99 -11.49
N LEU A 100 0.62 -3.90 -12.00
CA LEU A 100 0.36 -3.87 -13.45
C LEU A 100 1.01 -2.66 -14.12
N ILE A 101 0.89 -1.48 -13.51
CA ILE A 101 1.51 -0.25 -14.04
C ILE A 101 3.04 -0.36 -13.97
N CYS A 102 3.58 -0.74 -12.82
CA CYS A 102 5.03 -0.87 -12.65
C CYS A 102 5.61 -1.98 -13.55
N ALA A 103 4.92 -3.09 -13.74
CA ALA A 103 5.34 -4.17 -14.64
C ALA A 103 5.36 -3.72 -16.10
N SER A 104 4.38 -2.90 -16.51
CA SER A 104 4.35 -2.31 -17.86
C SER A 104 5.57 -1.40 -18.09
N VAL A 105 5.90 -0.53 -17.13
CA VAL A 105 7.09 0.32 -17.20
C VAL A 105 8.38 -0.50 -17.15
N LEU A 106 8.44 -1.52 -16.30
CA LEU A 106 9.59 -2.43 -16.20
C LEU A 106 9.85 -3.15 -17.53
N PHE A 107 8.79 -3.57 -18.21
CA PHE A 107 8.90 -4.22 -19.52
C PHE A 107 9.51 -3.28 -20.57
N LEU A 108 9.16 -1.99 -20.53
CA LEU A 108 9.70 -0.98 -21.45
C LEU A 108 11.17 -0.62 -21.15
N ILE A 109 11.57 -0.58 -19.87
CA ILE A 109 12.92 -0.11 -19.48
C ILE A 109 13.92 -1.26 -19.37
N LYS A 110 13.56 -2.38 -18.73
CA LYS A 110 14.45 -3.50 -18.43
C LYS A 110 13.72 -4.84 -18.53
N GLY A 111 13.59 -5.36 -19.75
CA GLY A 111 12.92 -6.63 -20.05
C GLY A 111 13.61 -7.92 -19.57
N GLY A 112 14.75 -7.85 -18.87
CA GLY A 112 15.55 -9.00 -18.45
C GLY A 112 14.91 -9.87 -17.36
N TRP A 113 15.19 -11.18 -17.39
CA TRP A 113 14.67 -12.19 -16.44
C TRP A 113 14.96 -11.84 -14.96
N TYR A 114 16.16 -11.33 -14.68
CA TYR A 114 16.58 -10.96 -13.32
C TYR A 114 15.73 -9.83 -12.71
N SER A 115 15.35 -8.84 -13.52
CA SER A 115 14.49 -7.72 -13.10
C SER A 115 13.08 -8.18 -12.74
N ARG A 116 12.54 -9.19 -13.43
CA ARG A 116 11.20 -9.73 -13.19
C ARG A 116 11.10 -10.49 -11.87
N LEU A 117 12.11 -11.31 -11.57
CA LEU A 117 12.18 -12.03 -10.30
C LEU A 117 12.33 -11.07 -9.11
N PHE A 118 13.19 -10.06 -9.26
CA PHE A 118 13.30 -9.00 -8.25
C PHE A 118 11.96 -8.28 -8.05
N PHE A 119 11.30 -7.86 -9.12
CA PHE A 119 9.99 -7.22 -9.07
C PHE A 119 8.94 -8.05 -8.33
N LEU A 120 8.82 -9.35 -8.67
CA LEU A 120 7.87 -10.25 -8.01
C LEU A 120 8.18 -10.42 -6.52
N SER A 121 9.46 -10.59 -6.16
CA SER A 121 9.86 -10.70 -4.76
C SER A 121 9.59 -9.40 -3.97
N TYR A 122 9.82 -8.25 -4.59
CA TYR A 122 9.56 -6.94 -4.00
C TYR A 122 8.06 -6.73 -3.77
N PHE A 123 7.24 -6.86 -4.82
CA PHE A 123 5.79 -6.65 -4.71
C PHE A 123 5.11 -7.70 -3.83
N GLY A 124 5.55 -8.95 -3.88
CA GLY A 124 5.05 -10.02 -3.02
C GLY A 124 5.35 -9.76 -1.54
N THR A 125 6.60 -9.43 -1.21
CA THR A 125 6.99 -9.12 0.18
C THR A 125 6.29 -7.85 0.68
N GLY A 126 6.22 -6.81 -0.15
CA GLY A 126 5.52 -5.57 0.18
C GLY A 126 4.03 -5.82 0.45
N TRP A 127 3.38 -6.64 -0.38
CA TRP A 127 1.98 -7.00 -0.18
C TRP A 127 1.76 -7.72 1.14
N VAL A 128 2.59 -8.72 1.48
CA VAL A 128 2.48 -9.45 2.76
C VAL A 128 2.66 -8.51 3.94
N LEU A 129 3.69 -7.66 3.92
CA LEU A 129 3.99 -6.74 5.02
C LEU A 129 2.88 -5.71 5.25
N VAL A 130 2.42 -5.05 4.18
CA VAL A 130 1.36 -4.04 4.29
C VAL A 130 0.02 -4.69 4.66
N LEU A 131 -0.29 -5.87 4.11
CA LEU A 131 -1.49 -6.60 4.49
C LEU A 131 -1.48 -6.97 5.98
N ALA A 132 -0.34 -7.49 6.48
CA ALA A 132 -0.17 -7.82 7.88
C ALA A 132 -0.31 -6.59 8.79
N GLU A 133 0.27 -5.45 8.39
CA GLU A 133 0.11 -4.18 9.10
C GLU A 133 -1.36 -3.73 9.15
N LYS A 134 -2.07 -3.71 8.01
CA LYS A 134 -3.47 -3.27 7.97
C LYS A 134 -4.41 -4.18 8.75
N LEU A 135 -4.20 -5.49 8.67
CA LEU A 135 -4.96 -6.45 9.48
C LEU A 135 -4.60 -6.34 10.96
N GLY A 136 -3.32 -6.15 11.30
CA GLY A 136 -2.86 -5.93 12.66
C GLY A 136 -3.47 -4.68 13.29
N ILE A 137 -3.51 -3.56 12.56
CA ILE A 137 -4.19 -2.32 13.00
C ILE A 137 -5.68 -2.58 13.25
N LYS A 138 -6.35 -3.34 12.38
CA LYS A 138 -7.77 -3.68 12.56
C LYS A 138 -7.98 -4.56 13.79
N LEU A 139 -7.12 -5.55 14.03
CA LEU A 139 -7.20 -6.43 15.19
C LEU A 139 -6.99 -5.67 16.49
N LEU A 140 -5.96 -4.81 16.57
CA LEU A 140 -5.73 -3.94 17.73
C LEU A 140 -6.94 -3.04 17.97
N TYR A 141 -7.45 -2.40 16.92
CA TYR A 141 -8.63 -1.52 17.06
C TYR A 141 -9.88 -2.27 17.52
N GLY A 142 -10.05 -3.54 17.14
CA GLY A 142 -11.13 -4.41 17.61
C GLY A 142 -10.94 -4.95 19.03
N ALA A 143 -9.71 -4.94 19.56
CA ALA A 143 -9.41 -5.35 20.93
C ALA A 143 -9.55 -4.20 21.96
N TYR A 144 -9.48 -2.94 21.50
CA TYR A 144 -9.60 -1.74 22.33
C TYR A 144 -11.02 -1.09 22.31
N LEU A 145 -11.99 -1.74 21.69
CA LEU A 145 -13.42 -1.37 21.67
C LEU A 145 -14.24 -2.48 22.31
#